data_AF-A0A1T3CZ34-F1
#
_entry.id   AF-A0A1T3CZ34-F1
#
_cell.length_a   1.000
_cell.length_b   1.000
_cell.length_c   1.000
_cell.angle_alpha   90.00
_cell.angle_beta   90.00
_cell.angle_gamma   90.00
#
_symmetry.space_group_name_H-M   'P 1'
#
loop_
_entity.id
_entity.type
_entity.pdbx_description
1 polymer ?
#
loop_
_entity_poly.entity_id
_entity_poly.type
_entity_poly.pdbx_seq_one_letter_code
_entity_poly.pdbx_strand_id
1 'polypeptide(L)'
;MCASTCQNPPLHHCDFYKQCVEASVPCDGNAYSYALDYGHKICNKFIGNLDRFSPRGQKFLTGAINCLQRNLVPVVSSSDATCKSISDAAFASHAPCYVENGFCGLECNDYVALTTLLGEDLFNKDAIGFMYHSTRGCIKNIQEVIEEGACVNNALNGVMAAIARTSSN
;
A
#
# COMPACT_ATOMS: atom_id res chain seq x y z
N MET A 1 12.57 -11.48 -16.27
CA MET A 1 13.50 -10.88 -15.27
C MET A 1 14.44 -11.95 -14.73
N CYS A 2 15.75 -11.69 -14.61
CA CYS A 2 16.74 -12.75 -14.28
C CYS A 2 17.37 -12.66 -12.86
N ALA A 3 17.29 -11.52 -12.17
CA ALA A 3 17.87 -11.40 -10.83
C ALA A 3 17.02 -12.12 -9.77
N SER A 4 17.65 -12.86 -8.86
CA SER A 4 16.97 -13.61 -7.80
C SER A 4 16.16 -12.70 -6.87
N THR A 5 16.65 -11.49 -6.58
CA THR A 5 15.95 -10.45 -5.81
C THR A 5 14.73 -9.88 -6.54
N CYS A 6 14.63 -10.04 -7.87
CA CYS A 6 13.44 -9.68 -8.64
C CYS A 6 12.42 -10.81 -8.72
N GLN A 7 12.84 -12.06 -8.54
CA GLN A 7 11.93 -13.22 -8.48
C GLN A 7 11.41 -13.44 -7.06
N ASN A 8 12.25 -13.19 -6.07
CA ASN A 8 11.92 -13.28 -4.65
C ASN A 8 12.42 -12.00 -3.93
N PRO A 9 11.60 -10.94 -3.92
CA PRO A 9 11.94 -9.68 -3.27
C PRO A 9 12.25 -9.89 -1.78
N PRO A 10 13.38 -9.37 -1.26
CA PRO A 10 13.72 -9.54 0.13
C PRO A 10 12.78 -8.71 1.03
N LEU A 11 12.49 -9.23 2.23
CA LEU A 11 11.66 -8.53 3.21
C LEU A 11 12.31 -7.20 3.62
N HIS A 12 11.49 -6.20 3.92
CA HIS A 12 11.92 -4.85 4.35
C HIS A 12 12.75 -4.06 3.33
N HIS A 13 12.73 -4.46 2.05
CA HIS A 13 13.40 -3.72 0.99
C HIS A 13 12.41 -3.20 -0.05
N CYS A 14 12.62 -1.97 -0.51
CA CYS A 14 11.77 -1.32 -1.49
C CYS A 14 12.45 -1.20 -2.87
N ASP A 15 13.70 -1.64 -2.99
CA ASP A 15 14.51 -1.56 -4.21
C ASP A 15 13.92 -2.35 -5.37
N PHE A 16 13.08 -3.35 -5.11
CA PHE A 16 12.33 -4.08 -6.13
C PHE A 16 11.63 -3.14 -7.12
N TYR A 17 11.02 -2.06 -6.64
CA TYR A 17 10.31 -1.14 -7.53
C TYR A 17 11.26 -0.45 -8.53
N LYS A 18 12.46 -0.06 -8.11
CA LYS A 18 13.45 0.60 -8.98
C LYS A 18 14.25 -0.38 -9.82
N GLN A 19 14.85 -1.37 -9.16
CA GLN A 19 15.83 -2.27 -9.77
C GLN A 19 15.20 -3.42 -10.55
N CYS A 20 13.91 -3.69 -10.32
CA CYS A 20 13.20 -4.78 -10.95
C CYS A 20 12.07 -4.26 -11.83
N VAL A 21 11.07 -3.57 -11.26
CA VAL A 21 9.89 -3.12 -12.03
C VAL A 21 10.27 -2.07 -13.06
N GLU A 22 10.78 -0.92 -12.61
CA GLU A 22 11.14 0.21 -13.48
C GLU A 22 12.26 -0.15 -14.46
N ALA A 23 13.29 -0.88 -13.99
CA ALA A 23 14.39 -1.31 -14.85
C ALA A 23 13.95 -2.28 -15.97
N SER A 24 12.86 -3.04 -15.76
CA SER A 24 12.35 -3.97 -16.77
C SER A 24 11.36 -3.29 -17.73
N VAL A 25 10.49 -2.43 -17.19
CA VAL A 25 9.50 -1.67 -17.96
C VAL A 25 9.56 -0.22 -17.50
N PRO A 26 10.37 0.62 -18.15
CA PRO A 26 10.51 2.02 -17.78
C PRO A 26 9.20 2.78 -17.99
N CYS A 27 8.70 3.40 -16.93
CA CYS A 27 7.43 4.10 -16.88
C CYS A 27 7.56 5.51 -16.30
N ASP A 28 8.75 5.98 -15.92
CA ASP A 28 8.98 7.35 -15.48
C ASP A 28 8.43 8.38 -16.48
N GLY A 29 7.71 9.38 -15.98
CA GLY A 29 6.98 10.37 -16.78
C GLY A 29 5.70 9.86 -17.48
N ASN A 30 5.35 8.58 -17.34
CA ASN A 30 4.08 8.03 -17.83
C ASN A 30 2.94 8.29 -16.83
N ALA A 31 1.71 8.51 -17.34
CA ALA A 31 0.52 8.66 -16.50
C ALA A 31 0.19 7.42 -15.63
N TYR A 32 0.73 6.24 -16.00
CA TYR A 32 0.58 4.98 -15.28
C TYR A 32 1.85 4.57 -14.52
N SER A 33 2.79 5.48 -14.28
CA SER A 33 3.96 5.22 -13.43
C SER A 33 3.50 4.79 -12.03
N TYR A 34 3.62 3.50 -11.70
CA TYR A 34 3.29 2.99 -10.37
C TYR A 34 4.55 2.78 -9.53
N ALA A 35 5.59 2.18 -10.12
CA ALA A 35 6.76 1.70 -9.38
C ALA A 35 7.49 2.85 -8.66
N LEU A 36 7.81 3.92 -9.37
CA LEU A 36 8.49 5.08 -8.80
C LEU A 36 7.51 6.02 -8.08
N ASP A 37 6.34 6.28 -8.69
CA ASP A 37 5.47 7.33 -8.18
C ASP A 37 4.61 6.94 -6.99
N TYR A 38 4.39 5.64 -6.78
CA TYR A 38 3.61 5.13 -5.65
C TYR A 38 4.37 4.05 -4.87
N GLY A 39 4.61 2.89 -5.49
CA GLY A 39 5.10 1.69 -4.81
C GLY A 39 6.39 1.92 -4.01
N HIS A 40 7.42 2.50 -4.64
CA HIS A 40 8.69 2.79 -3.98
C HIS A 40 8.56 3.82 -2.85
N LYS A 41 7.82 4.92 -3.08
CA LYS A 41 7.65 6.01 -2.10
C LYS A 41 6.92 5.49 -0.86
N ILE A 42 5.77 4.84 -1.04
CA ILE A 42 4.94 4.32 0.05
C ILE A 42 5.63 3.19 0.80
N CYS A 43 6.29 2.26 0.10
CA CYS A 43 7.06 1.19 0.74
C CYS A 43 8.12 1.75 1.69
N ASN A 44 8.93 2.71 1.25
CA ASN A 44 9.97 3.30 2.11
C ASN A 44 9.38 4.06 3.29
N LYS A 45 8.24 4.72 3.09
CA LYS A 45 7.52 5.41 4.17
C LYS A 45 7.09 4.43 5.25
N PHE A 46 6.54 3.27 4.88
CA PHE A 46 6.16 2.24 5.85
C PHE A 46 7.36 1.60 6.54
N ILE A 47 8.37 1.15 5.78
CA ILE A 47 9.57 0.51 6.36
C ILE A 47 10.29 1.47 7.32
N GLY A 48 10.42 2.75 6.96
CA GLY A 48 11.06 3.76 7.80
C GLY A 48 10.26 4.18 9.04
N ASN A 49 9.01 3.72 9.18
CA ASN A 49 8.11 4.08 10.30
C ASN A 49 7.50 2.84 10.97
N LEU A 50 8.11 1.66 10.85
CA LEU A 50 7.59 0.42 11.45
C LEU A 50 7.42 0.53 12.98
N ASP A 51 8.25 1.34 13.64
CA ASP A 51 8.19 1.63 15.06
C ASP A 51 6.90 2.33 15.51
N ARG A 52 6.16 2.95 14.59
CA ARG A 52 4.85 3.57 14.86
C ARG A 52 3.71 2.55 14.94
N PHE A 53 3.97 1.29 14.59
CA PHE A 53 2.98 0.23 14.53
C PHE A 53 3.15 -0.75 15.70
N SER A 54 2.04 -1.34 16.12
CA SER A 54 2.03 -2.47 17.04
C SER A 54 2.84 -3.64 16.44
N PRO A 55 3.25 -4.64 17.25
CA PRO A 55 3.85 -5.86 16.70
C PRO A 55 2.98 -6.54 15.62
N ARG A 56 1.66 -6.41 15.72
CA ARG A 56 0.71 -6.91 14.72
C ARG A 56 0.74 -6.06 13.44
N GLY A 57 0.75 -4.74 13.58
CA GLY A 57 0.88 -3.81 12.46
C GLY A 57 2.20 -3.96 11.70
N GLN A 58 3.31 -4.19 12.41
CA GLN A 58 4.61 -4.47 11.80
C GLN A 58 4.57 -5.76 10.97
N LYS A 59 4.01 -6.84 11.52
CA LYS A 59 3.85 -8.11 10.80
C LYS A 59 2.98 -7.94 9.55
N PHE A 60 1.87 -7.20 9.68
CA PHE A 60 0.98 -6.87 8.57
C PHE A 60 1.74 -6.11 7.46
N LEU A 61 2.44 -5.02 7.80
CA LEU A 61 3.14 -4.19 6.82
C LEU A 61 4.22 -4.99 6.08
N THR A 62 5.05 -5.72 6.81
CA THR A 62 6.12 -6.55 6.21
C THR A 62 5.54 -7.58 5.26
N GLY A 63 4.47 -8.27 5.67
CA GLY A 63 3.80 -9.29 4.85
C GLY A 63 3.11 -8.70 3.62
N ALA A 64 2.36 -7.61 3.81
CA ALA A 64 1.64 -6.93 2.74
C ALA A 64 2.60 -6.36 1.68
N ILE A 65 3.68 -5.68 2.10
CA ILE A 65 4.70 -5.16 1.18
C ILE A 65 5.32 -6.28 0.35
N ASN A 66 5.68 -7.40 0.98
CA ASN A 66 6.25 -8.53 0.26
C ASN A 66 5.25 -9.16 -0.72
N CYS A 67 3.99 -9.34 -0.29
CA CYS A 67 2.91 -9.84 -1.13
C CYS A 67 2.70 -8.96 -2.38
N LEU A 68 2.64 -7.64 -2.20
CA LEU A 68 2.51 -6.67 -3.29
C LEU A 68 3.63 -6.81 -4.32
N GLN A 69 4.89 -6.84 -3.86
CA GLN A 69 6.04 -6.98 -4.75
C GLN A 69 5.99 -8.31 -5.52
N ARG A 70 5.66 -9.41 -4.85
CA ARG A 70 5.57 -10.74 -5.47
C ARG A 70 4.46 -10.82 -6.53
N ASN A 71 3.35 -10.12 -6.35
CA ASN A 71 2.26 -10.06 -7.33
C ASN A 71 2.67 -9.37 -8.64
N LEU A 72 3.67 -8.47 -8.60
CA LEU A 72 4.16 -7.80 -9.82
C LEU A 72 5.18 -8.63 -10.60
N VAL A 73 5.84 -9.60 -9.99
CA VAL A 73 6.85 -10.45 -10.65
C VAL A 73 6.35 -11.09 -11.96
N PRO A 74 5.19 -11.79 -12.00
CA PRO A 74 4.72 -12.40 -13.24
C PRO A 74 4.30 -11.36 -14.29
N VAL A 75 3.77 -10.21 -13.86
CA VAL A 75 3.29 -9.15 -14.77
C VAL A 75 4.47 -8.48 -15.45
N VAL A 76 5.51 -8.12 -14.70
CA VAL A 76 6.72 -7.48 -15.21
C VAL A 76 7.57 -8.46 -16.03
N SER A 77 7.48 -9.76 -15.75
CA SER A 77 8.19 -10.79 -16.53
C SER A 77 7.50 -11.14 -17.85
N SER A 78 6.29 -10.64 -18.10
CA SER A 78 5.58 -10.85 -19.36
C SER A 78 6.22 -10.06 -20.51
N SER A 79 6.25 -10.64 -21.71
CA SER A 79 6.68 -9.93 -22.93
C SER A 79 5.78 -8.75 -23.29
N ASP A 80 4.52 -8.81 -22.86
CA ASP A 80 3.48 -7.83 -23.21
C ASP A 80 3.25 -6.82 -22.07
N ALA A 81 4.19 -6.74 -21.12
CA ALA A 81 4.09 -5.84 -19.98
C ALA A 81 4.06 -4.38 -20.42
N THR A 82 3.08 -3.63 -19.93
CA THR A 82 2.94 -2.19 -20.14
C THR A 82 2.85 -1.45 -18.82
N CYS A 83 3.11 -0.15 -18.80
CA CYS A 83 2.93 0.69 -17.60
C CYS A 83 1.51 0.57 -17.03
N LYS A 84 0.50 0.52 -17.92
CA LYS A 84 -0.89 0.35 -17.51
C LYS A 84 -1.14 -1.02 -16.89
N SER A 85 -0.70 -2.11 -17.52
CA SER A 85 -0.93 -3.46 -16.97
C SER A 85 -0.23 -3.66 -15.62
N ILE A 86 0.96 -3.06 -15.44
CA ILE A 86 1.68 -3.07 -14.17
C ILE A 86 0.91 -2.28 -13.11
N SER A 87 0.46 -1.07 -13.43
CA SER A 87 -0.32 -0.22 -12.52
C SER A 87 -1.63 -0.90 -12.11
N ASP A 88 -2.40 -1.41 -13.08
CA ASP A 88 -3.66 -2.12 -12.83
C ASP A 88 -3.44 -3.33 -11.91
N ALA A 89 -2.44 -4.16 -12.20
CA ALA A 89 -2.11 -5.33 -11.39
C ALA A 89 -1.62 -4.94 -9.98
N ALA A 90 -0.84 -3.87 -9.87
CA ALA A 90 -0.39 -3.36 -8.60
C ALA A 90 -1.60 -3.00 -7.73
N PHE A 91 -2.46 -2.10 -8.19
CA PHE A 91 -3.65 -1.68 -7.44
C PHE A 91 -4.60 -2.83 -7.13
N ALA A 92 -4.83 -3.74 -8.08
CA ALA A 92 -5.65 -4.93 -7.87
C ALA A 92 -5.11 -5.86 -6.77
N SER A 93 -3.78 -5.93 -6.59
CA SER A 93 -3.17 -6.79 -5.57
C SER A 93 -3.26 -6.26 -4.14
N HIS A 94 -3.56 -4.98 -3.92
CA HIS A 94 -3.52 -4.41 -2.56
C HIS A 94 -4.56 -5.04 -1.64
N ALA A 95 -5.82 -5.14 -2.08
CA ALA A 95 -6.90 -5.66 -1.24
C ALA A 95 -6.64 -7.11 -0.77
N PRO A 96 -6.36 -8.07 -1.67
CA PRO A 96 -6.06 -9.43 -1.24
C PRO A 96 -4.79 -9.48 -0.37
N CYS A 97 -3.70 -8.81 -0.76
CA CYS A 97 -2.48 -8.80 0.04
C CYS A 97 -2.68 -8.22 1.44
N TYR A 98 -3.56 -7.23 1.61
CA TYR A 98 -3.80 -6.64 2.92
C TYR A 98 -4.60 -7.58 3.81
N VAL A 99 -5.69 -8.16 3.27
CA VAL A 99 -6.54 -9.10 4.00
C VAL A 99 -5.75 -10.34 4.41
N GLU A 100 -4.98 -10.94 3.48
CA GLU A 100 -4.18 -12.14 3.75
C GLU A 100 -3.10 -11.91 4.81
N ASN A 101 -2.59 -10.68 4.92
CA ASN A 101 -1.55 -10.34 5.89
C ASN A 101 -2.11 -9.73 7.19
N GLY A 102 -3.43 -9.83 7.42
CA GLY A 102 -4.04 -9.54 8.71
C GLY A 102 -4.51 -8.11 8.91
N PHE A 103 -4.76 -7.36 7.83
CA PHE A 103 -5.34 -6.00 7.90
C PHE A 103 -6.57 -5.95 8.81
N CYS A 104 -7.50 -6.89 8.65
CA CYS A 104 -8.77 -6.95 9.39
C CYS A 104 -8.63 -7.24 10.89
N GLY A 105 -7.41 -7.48 11.37
CA GLY A 105 -7.14 -7.72 12.78
C GLY A 105 -6.27 -6.63 13.38
N LEU A 106 -6.01 -5.53 12.68
CA LEU A 106 -5.14 -4.48 13.17
C LEU A 106 -5.72 -3.77 14.39
N GLU A 107 -4.84 -3.19 15.19
CA GLU A 107 -5.26 -2.37 16.33
C GLU A 107 -5.66 -0.97 15.85
N CYS A 108 -6.52 -0.27 16.61
CA CYS A 108 -6.94 1.08 16.27
C CYS A 108 -5.75 2.00 15.97
N ASN A 109 -4.68 1.93 16.77
CA ASN A 109 -3.46 2.72 16.57
C ASN A 109 -2.75 2.40 15.24
N ASP A 110 -2.81 1.15 14.76
CA ASP A 110 -2.24 0.79 13.46
C ASP A 110 -3.03 1.45 12.33
N TYR A 111 -4.36 1.43 12.39
CA TYR A 111 -5.21 2.13 11.41
C TYR A 111 -4.98 3.66 11.42
N VAL A 112 -4.80 4.26 12.60
CA VAL A 112 -4.44 5.69 12.72
C VAL A 112 -3.06 5.94 12.10
N ALA A 113 -2.08 5.08 12.38
CA ALA A 113 -0.73 5.20 11.82
C ALA A 113 -0.73 5.04 10.29
N LEU A 114 -1.46 4.07 9.75
CA LEU A 114 -1.67 3.91 8.30
C LEU A 114 -2.30 5.18 7.69
N THR A 115 -3.36 5.68 8.33
CA THR A 115 -4.08 6.87 7.83
C THR A 115 -3.19 8.11 7.83
N THR A 116 -2.43 8.31 8.90
CA THR A 116 -1.52 9.46 9.05
C THR A 116 -0.34 9.36 8.09
N LEU A 117 0.21 8.16 7.89
CA LEU A 117 1.33 7.95 6.97
C LEU A 117 0.89 8.01 5.52
N LEU A 118 -0.31 7.57 5.15
CA LEU A 118 -0.74 7.72 3.76
C LEU A 118 -1.19 9.16 3.46
N GLY A 119 -1.82 9.88 4.41
CA GLY A 119 -2.08 11.32 4.26
C GLY A 119 -2.85 11.65 2.98
N GLU A 120 -2.27 12.49 2.12
CA GLU A 120 -2.85 12.83 0.80
C GLU A 120 -2.88 11.65 -0.18
N ASP A 121 -1.97 10.67 -0.04
CA ASP A 121 -1.90 9.48 -0.91
C ASP A 121 -3.14 8.58 -0.75
N LEU A 122 -3.88 8.70 0.37
CA LEU A 122 -5.18 8.04 0.58
C LEU A 122 -6.29 8.59 -0.31
N PHE A 123 -6.20 9.87 -0.72
CA PHE A 123 -7.24 10.55 -1.49
C PHE A 123 -7.02 10.46 -3.00
N ASN A 124 -6.00 9.72 -3.44
CA ASN A 124 -5.94 9.30 -4.83
C ASN A 124 -7.19 8.44 -5.13
N LYS A 125 -7.89 8.72 -6.25
CA LYS A 125 -9.16 8.09 -6.62
C LYS A 125 -9.06 6.55 -6.66
N ASP A 126 -7.89 6.04 -7.00
CA ASP A 126 -7.62 4.60 -7.04
C ASP A 126 -7.49 3.99 -5.62
N ALA A 127 -7.01 4.76 -4.64
CA ALA A 127 -6.90 4.34 -3.24
C ALA A 127 -8.25 4.23 -2.51
N ILE A 128 -9.24 5.06 -2.89
CA ILE A 128 -10.61 5.02 -2.32
C ILE A 128 -11.35 3.73 -2.76
N GLY A 129 -11.24 3.35 -4.04
CA GLY A 129 -11.79 2.08 -4.53
C GLY A 129 -11.15 0.88 -3.83
N PHE A 130 -9.84 0.94 -3.66
CA PHE A 130 -9.06 -0.06 -2.92
C PHE A 130 -9.52 -0.23 -1.46
N MET A 131 -9.79 0.86 -0.75
CA MET A 131 -10.26 0.81 0.65
C MET A 131 -11.59 0.08 0.78
N TYR A 132 -12.55 0.40 -0.10
CA TYR A 132 -13.86 -0.26 -0.14
C TYR A 132 -13.77 -1.78 -0.39
N HIS A 133 -12.88 -2.21 -1.30
CA HIS A 133 -12.67 -3.63 -1.57
C HIS A 133 -12.00 -4.37 -0.41
N SER A 134 -11.06 -3.71 0.27
CA SER A 134 -10.37 -4.28 1.44
C SER A 134 -11.31 -4.46 2.63
N THR A 135 -12.17 -3.47 2.92
CA THR A 135 -13.14 -3.57 4.02
C THR A 135 -14.16 -4.68 3.78
N ARG A 136 -14.59 -4.91 2.53
CA ARG A 136 -15.49 -6.04 2.20
C ARG A 136 -14.86 -7.40 2.50
N GLY A 137 -13.54 -7.55 2.33
CA GLY A 137 -12.81 -8.76 2.70
C GLY A 137 -12.68 -8.98 4.22
N CYS A 138 -12.95 -7.94 5.02
CA CYS A 138 -12.83 -7.96 6.47
C CYS A 138 -14.14 -8.17 7.23
N ILE A 139 -15.29 -8.18 6.54
CA ILE A 139 -16.61 -8.28 7.20
C ILE A 139 -16.76 -9.68 7.82
N LYS A 140 -16.39 -9.81 9.09
CA LYS A 140 -16.57 -11.01 9.92
C LYS A 140 -17.74 -10.85 10.89
N ASN A 141 -17.94 -9.65 11.43
CA ASN A 141 -19.12 -9.25 12.21
C ASN A 141 -19.32 -7.71 12.14
N ILE A 142 -20.50 -7.23 12.54
CA ILE A 142 -20.86 -5.80 12.41
C ILE A 142 -20.19 -4.90 13.46
N GLN A 143 -19.75 -5.47 14.58
CA GLN A 143 -19.20 -4.70 15.71
C GLN A 143 -17.75 -4.28 15.45
N GLU A 144 -16.93 -5.19 14.92
CA GLU A 144 -15.55 -4.88 14.46
C GLU A 144 -15.57 -3.76 13.41
N VAL A 145 -16.52 -3.81 12.46
CA VAL A 145 -16.69 -2.77 11.44
C VAL A 145 -17.01 -1.41 12.05
N ILE A 146 -17.83 -1.35 13.10
CA ILE A 146 -18.21 -0.10 13.78
C ILE A 146 -17.02 0.49 14.53
N GLU A 147 -16.27 -0.33 15.28
CA GLU A 147 -15.12 0.13 16.07
C GLU A 147 -13.97 0.60 15.18
N GLU A 148 -13.62 -0.19 14.15
CA GLU A 148 -12.61 0.20 13.16
C GLU A 148 -13.02 1.46 12.40
N GLY A 149 -14.29 1.55 11.98
CA GLY A 149 -14.83 2.72 11.29
C GLY A 149 -14.75 3.99 12.13
N ALA A 150 -15.04 3.91 13.44
CA ALA A 150 -14.93 5.04 14.36
C ALA A 150 -13.47 5.51 14.52
N CYS A 151 -12.54 4.57 14.64
CA CYS A 151 -11.10 4.85 14.73
C CYS A 151 -10.57 5.58 13.49
N VAL A 152 -10.86 5.05 12.30
CA VAL A 152 -10.40 5.61 11.03
C VAL A 152 -11.01 6.98 10.78
N ASN A 153 -12.31 7.16 11.06
CA ASN A 153 -12.99 8.45 10.89
C ASN A 153 -12.36 9.56 11.73
N ASN A 154 -11.99 9.26 12.99
CA ASN A 154 -11.32 10.22 13.87
C ASN A 154 -9.93 10.61 13.36
N ALA A 155 -9.15 9.62 12.88
CA ALA A 155 -7.84 9.89 12.28
C ALA A 155 -7.95 10.75 11.02
N LEU A 156 -8.90 10.45 10.14
CA LEU A 156 -9.15 11.20 8.92
C LEU A 156 -9.49 12.67 9.19
N ASN A 157 -10.36 12.93 10.17
CA ASN A 157 -10.69 14.28 10.61
C ASN A 157 -9.45 15.03 11.13
N GLY A 158 -8.55 14.34 11.83
CA GLY A 158 -7.28 14.89 12.28
C GLY A 158 -6.36 15.29 11.11
N VAL A 159 -6.23 14.42 10.11
CA VAL A 159 -5.45 14.70 8.89
C VAL A 159 -6.04 15.89 8.13
N MET A 160 -7.36 15.92 7.91
CA MET A 160 -8.04 17.02 7.23
C MET A 160 -7.87 18.35 7.96
N ALA A 161 -7.93 18.35 9.29
CA ALA A 161 -7.68 19.53 10.10
C ALA A 161 -6.22 20.02 9.99
N ALA A 162 -5.25 19.11 9.89
CA ALA A 162 -3.84 19.46 9.69
C ALA A 162 -3.61 20.08 8.30
N ILE A 163 -4.17 19.49 7.24
CA ILE A 163 -4.10 19.99 5.86
C ILE A 163 -4.73 21.40 5.77
N ALA A 164 -5.91 21.59 6.37
CA ALA A 164 -6.58 22.89 6.38
C ALA A 164 -5.71 23.98 7.02
N ARG A 165 -5.03 23.66 8.13
CA ARG A 165 -4.11 24.60 8.81
C ARG A 165 -2.89 24.95 7.97
N THR A 166 -2.34 24.01 7.20
CA THR A 166 -1.22 24.28 6.29
C THR A 166 -1.61 25.09 5.06
N SER A 167 -2.89 25.09 4.66
CA SER A 167 -3.40 25.88 3.53
C SER A 167 -3.77 27.33 3.87
N SER A 168 -3.79 27.69 5.16
CA SER A 168 -4.11 29.04 5.67
C SER A 168 -2.87 29.86 6.10
N ASN A 169 -1.66 29.33 5.86
CA ASN A 169 -0.37 30.02 5.99
C ASN A 169 0.25 30.22 4.61
#